data_AF-A0A7S4FPR3-F1
#
_entry.id   AF-A0A7S4FPR3-F1
#
_cell.length_a   1.000
_cell.length_b   1.000
_cell.length_c   1.000
_cell.angle_alpha   90.00
_cell.angle_beta   90.00
_cell.angle_gamma   90.00
#
_symmetry.space_group_name_H-M   'P 1'
#
loop_
_entity.id
_entity.type
_entity.pdbx_description
1 polymer ?
#
loop_
_entity_poly.entity_id
_entity_poly.type
_entity_poly.pdbx_seq_one_letter_code
_entity_poly.pdbx_strand_id
1 'polypeptide(L)'
;IFFRSYFRAKMKLHELPLDVLRCISDFSGTASCSHVCSLMWNGLQQRHLRYFIPDDCDVHQMMRNLHMRAMGTVYLNFMGSTLGVSGAQALAGLKEAGALHTLTLDLAGNNVGDSGVQALAGLKEAAVLQTLSLYLAGNNVGGS
;
A
#
# COMPACT_ATOMS: atom_id res chain seq x y z
N ILE A 1 5.23 12.04 -19.67
CA ILE A 1 6.68 12.24 -19.36
C ILE A 1 6.98 12.09 -17.86
N PHE A 2 6.18 12.69 -16.97
CA PHE A 2 6.34 12.57 -15.51
C PHE A 2 6.25 11.12 -14.99
N PHE A 3 5.29 10.34 -15.50
CA PHE A 3 4.98 8.97 -15.06
C PHE A 3 6.07 7.92 -15.36
N ARG A 4 6.66 7.96 -16.58
CA ARG A 4 7.82 7.11 -16.94
C ARG A 4 9.06 7.43 -16.10
N SER A 5 9.21 8.69 -15.69
CA SER A 5 10.35 9.15 -14.87
C SER A 5 10.17 8.76 -13.40
N TYR A 6 8.94 8.84 -12.87
CA TYR A 6 8.58 8.42 -11.51
C TYR A 6 8.88 6.94 -11.28
N PHE A 7 8.44 6.06 -12.18
CA PHE A 7 8.75 4.63 -12.09
C PHE A 7 10.21 4.30 -12.42
N ARG A 8 10.89 5.07 -13.28
CA ARG A 8 12.35 4.97 -13.45
C ARG A 8 13.13 5.26 -12.18
N ALA A 9 12.67 6.24 -11.40
CA ALA A 9 13.34 6.65 -10.19
C ALA A 9 13.08 5.69 -9.01
N LYS A 10 11.88 5.11 -8.93
CA LYS A 10 11.43 4.29 -7.80
C LYS A 10 11.51 2.77 -8.05
N MET A 11 11.61 2.31 -9.29
CA MET A 11 11.72 0.89 -9.64
C MET A 11 12.87 0.61 -10.59
N LYS A 12 13.62 -0.47 -10.35
CA LYS A 12 14.63 -0.97 -11.29
C LYS A 12 13.93 -1.59 -12.51
N LEU A 13 13.65 -0.80 -13.55
CA LEU A 13 12.87 -1.24 -14.72
C LEU A 13 13.37 -2.50 -15.43
N HIS A 14 14.67 -2.79 -15.36
CA HIS A 14 15.24 -3.99 -15.98
C HIS A 14 14.86 -5.29 -15.25
N GLU A 15 14.30 -5.20 -14.03
CA GLU A 15 13.85 -6.32 -13.23
C GLU A 15 12.31 -6.49 -13.27
N LEU A 16 11.60 -5.66 -14.06
CA LEU A 16 10.14 -5.74 -14.20
C LEU A 16 9.74 -6.70 -15.32
N PRO A 17 8.68 -7.51 -15.13
CA PRO A 17 8.20 -8.39 -16.18
C PRO A 17 7.55 -7.61 -17.33
N LEU A 18 7.51 -8.24 -18.51
CA LEU A 18 7.15 -7.59 -19.78
C LEU A 18 5.72 -7.06 -19.81
N ASP A 19 4.80 -7.68 -19.07
CA ASP A 19 3.41 -7.24 -18.90
C ASP A 19 3.31 -5.90 -18.14
N VAL A 20 4.12 -5.73 -17.09
CA VAL A 20 4.25 -4.46 -16.34
C VAL A 20 4.91 -3.40 -17.20
N LEU A 21 5.98 -3.76 -17.92
CA LEU A 21 6.63 -2.84 -18.87
C LEU A 21 5.69 -2.40 -19.99
N ARG A 22 4.85 -3.31 -20.51
CA ARG A 22 3.83 -3.03 -21.52
C ARG A 22 2.74 -2.11 -20.99
N CYS A 23 2.30 -2.35 -19.76
CA CYS A 23 1.35 -1.47 -19.06
C CYS A 23 1.90 -0.04 -18.89
N ILE A 24 3.20 0.08 -18.58
CA ILE A 24 3.90 1.38 -18.48
C ILE A 24 4.11 2.01 -19.87
N SER A 25 4.29 1.21 -20.94
CA SER A 25 4.51 1.72 -22.30
C SER A 25 3.25 2.21 -23.01
N ASP A 26 2.10 1.59 -22.74
CA ASP A 26 0.80 1.91 -23.37
C ASP A 26 0.14 3.14 -22.75
N PHE A 27 0.79 3.76 -21.77
CA PHE A 27 0.26 4.89 -21.02
C PHE A 27 0.34 6.22 -21.81
N SER A 28 -0.81 6.63 -22.38
CA SER A 28 -0.99 7.88 -23.15
C SER A 28 -1.31 9.12 -22.29
N GLY A 29 -0.90 9.14 -21.02
CA GLY A 29 -0.73 10.38 -20.26
C GLY A 29 -1.95 10.97 -19.55
N THR A 30 -3.10 10.29 -19.48
CA THR A 30 -4.31 10.83 -18.82
C THR A 30 -4.94 9.95 -17.73
N ALA A 31 -4.52 8.71 -17.55
CA ALA A 31 -5.05 7.89 -16.48
C ALA A 31 -4.45 8.31 -15.13
N SER A 32 -5.32 8.74 -14.20
CA SER A 32 -5.00 9.00 -12.79
C SER A 32 -4.01 7.96 -12.24
N CYS A 33 -3.09 8.42 -11.40
CA CYS A 33 -2.08 7.61 -10.71
C CYS A 33 -2.65 6.24 -10.23
N SER A 34 -3.92 6.26 -9.79
CA SER A 34 -4.67 5.11 -9.29
C SER A 34 -4.82 3.92 -10.25
N HIS A 35 -4.84 4.13 -11.56
CA HIS A 35 -5.03 3.03 -12.52
C HIS A 35 -3.75 2.20 -12.69
N VAL A 36 -2.59 2.85 -12.74
CA VAL A 36 -1.29 2.18 -12.89
C VAL A 36 -0.89 1.48 -11.59
N CYS A 37 -1.13 2.11 -10.43
CA CYS A 37 -0.94 1.47 -9.13
C CYS A 37 -1.85 0.24 -8.94
N SER A 38 -3.09 0.30 -9.42
CA SER A 38 -4.00 -0.85 -9.41
C SER A 38 -3.50 -1.99 -10.32
N LEU A 39 -3.03 -1.70 -11.53
CA LEU A 39 -2.53 -2.71 -12.46
C LEU A 39 -1.23 -3.37 -11.98
N MET A 40 -0.31 -2.59 -11.41
CA MET A 40 0.90 -3.14 -10.82
C MET A 40 0.60 -4.00 -9.59
N TRP A 41 -0.32 -3.58 -8.72
CA TRP A 41 -0.70 -4.37 -7.54
C TRP A 41 -1.44 -5.67 -7.91
N ASN A 42 -2.29 -5.64 -8.96
CA ASN A 42 -2.98 -6.82 -9.46
C ASN A 42 -2.03 -7.81 -10.18
N GLY A 43 -0.97 -7.33 -10.84
CA GLY A 43 -0.03 -8.17 -11.61
C GLY A 43 1.18 -8.67 -10.81
N LEU A 44 1.61 -7.94 -9.79
CA LEU A 44 2.79 -8.28 -8.99
C LEU A 44 2.37 -9.15 -7.80
N GLN A 45 2.56 -10.46 -7.91
CA GLN A 45 2.74 -11.30 -6.71
C GLN A 45 3.79 -10.61 -5.81
N GLN A 46 3.55 -10.58 -4.49
CA GLN A 46 4.32 -9.83 -3.48
C GLN A 46 5.86 -9.94 -3.59
N ARG A 47 6.36 -10.97 -4.29
CA ARG A 47 7.77 -11.23 -4.60
C ARG A 47 8.49 -10.10 -5.35
N HIS A 48 7.77 -9.25 -6.09
CA HIS A 48 8.38 -8.21 -6.93
C HIS A 48 8.25 -6.79 -6.36
N LEU A 49 7.56 -6.61 -5.23
CA LEU A 49 7.41 -5.33 -4.53
C LEU A 49 8.64 -4.94 -3.69
N ARG A 50 9.70 -5.75 -3.69
CA ARG A 50 10.90 -5.58 -2.85
C ARG A 50 11.64 -4.23 -3.07
N TYR A 51 11.32 -3.51 -4.13
CA TYR A 51 11.92 -2.24 -4.48
C TYR A 51 10.93 -1.07 -4.57
N PHE A 52 9.63 -1.32 -4.35
CA PHE A 52 8.64 -0.26 -4.33
C PHE A 52 8.54 0.30 -2.91
N ILE A 53 8.92 1.57 -2.74
CA ILE A 53 8.81 2.29 -1.46
C ILE A 53 7.61 3.25 -1.59
N PRO A 54 6.40 2.84 -1.13
CA PRO A 54 5.20 3.64 -1.28
C PRO A 54 5.24 4.91 -0.44
N ASP A 55 4.59 5.96 -0.94
CA ASP A 55 4.16 7.11 -0.16
C ASP A 55 2.65 7.07 0.16
N ASP A 56 2.16 8.06 0.89
CA ASP A 56 0.75 8.13 1.29
C ASP A 56 -0.20 8.15 0.08
N CYS A 57 0.21 8.77 -1.04
CA CYS A 57 -0.60 8.85 -2.24
C CYS A 57 -0.75 7.47 -2.88
N ASP A 58 0.33 6.69 -2.90
CA ASP A 58 0.32 5.31 -3.40
C ASP A 58 -0.62 4.43 -2.60
N VAL A 59 -0.55 4.51 -1.27
CA VAL A 59 -1.42 3.73 -0.37
C VAL A 59 -2.89 4.10 -0.54
N HIS A 60 -3.22 5.39 -0.67
CA HIS A 60 -4.60 5.83 -0.97
C HIS A 60 -5.13 5.24 -2.27
N GLN A 61 -4.30 5.22 -3.30
CA GLN A 61 -4.67 4.64 -4.58
C GLN A 61 -4.86 3.14 -4.49
N MET A 62 -3.95 2.47 -3.78
CA MET A 62 -4.07 1.05 -3.45
C MET A 62 -5.43 0.79 -2.82
N MET A 63 -5.81 1.52 -1.76
CA MET A 63 -7.06 1.32 -1.00
C MET A 63 -8.36 1.57 -1.79
N ARG A 64 -8.28 2.19 -2.96
CA ARG A 64 -9.41 2.30 -3.90
C ARG A 64 -9.63 1.02 -4.72
N ASN A 65 -8.71 0.06 -4.67
CA ASN A 65 -8.82 -1.19 -5.40
C ASN A 65 -9.81 -2.16 -4.72
N LEU A 66 -10.92 -2.43 -5.40
CA LEU A 66 -11.97 -3.33 -4.92
C LEU A 66 -11.46 -4.75 -4.63
N HIS A 67 -10.41 -5.22 -5.33
CA HIS A 67 -9.89 -6.57 -5.13
C HIS A 67 -9.36 -6.77 -3.70
N MET A 68 -8.68 -5.78 -3.12
CA MET A 68 -8.21 -5.87 -1.73
C MET A 68 -9.34 -5.97 -0.71
N ARG A 69 -10.53 -5.44 -1.03
CA ARG A 69 -11.70 -5.52 -0.15
C ARG A 69 -12.38 -6.90 -0.17
N ALA A 70 -12.08 -7.69 -1.20
CA ALA A 70 -12.60 -9.04 -1.38
C ALA A 70 -11.55 -10.14 -1.07
N MET A 71 -10.33 -9.77 -0.67
CA MET A 71 -9.28 -10.74 -0.37
C MET A 71 -9.41 -11.31 1.04
N GLY A 72 -9.32 -12.65 1.14
CA GLY A 72 -9.31 -13.41 2.39
C GLY A 72 -8.16 -13.06 3.32
N THR A 73 -7.00 -12.78 2.74
CA THR A 73 -5.75 -12.59 3.45
C THR A 73 -4.91 -11.56 2.74
N VAL A 74 -4.39 -10.61 3.49
CA VAL A 74 -3.57 -9.51 2.98
C VAL A 74 -2.30 -9.39 3.81
N TYR A 75 -1.16 -9.35 3.12
CA TYR A 75 0.15 -9.06 3.70
C TYR A 75 0.72 -7.81 3.02
N LEU A 76 0.96 -6.77 3.80
CA LEU A 76 1.52 -5.50 3.35
C LEU A 76 2.82 -5.25 4.11
N ASN A 77 3.94 -5.21 3.40
CA ASN A 77 5.22 -4.79 3.96
C ASN A 77 5.60 -3.42 3.40
N PHE A 78 5.46 -2.41 4.23
CA PHE A 78 5.83 -1.03 3.96
C PHE A 78 6.91 -0.53 4.93
N MET A 79 7.72 -1.44 5.47
CA MET A 79 8.85 -1.09 6.35
C MET A 79 9.77 -0.07 5.67
N GLY A 80 10.16 0.97 6.39
CA GLY A 80 11.09 2.01 5.92
C GLY A 80 10.55 2.85 4.77
N SER A 81 9.22 2.92 4.63
CA SER A 81 8.57 3.76 3.64
C SER A 81 8.46 5.22 4.13
N THR A 82 7.93 6.10 3.29
CA THR A 82 7.69 7.51 3.65
C THR A 82 6.23 7.73 4.04
N LEU A 83 5.60 6.74 4.69
CA LEU A 83 4.20 6.83 5.09
C LEU A 83 4.04 7.73 6.30
N GLY A 84 3.04 8.60 6.23
CA GLY A 84 2.60 9.48 7.30
C GLY A 84 1.26 9.06 7.89
N VAL A 85 0.69 9.97 8.67
CA VAL A 85 -0.67 9.85 9.24
C VAL A 85 -1.70 9.54 8.15
N SER A 86 -1.58 10.20 6.98
CA SER A 86 -2.54 10.08 5.88
C SER A 86 -2.55 8.67 5.30
N GLY A 87 -1.38 8.06 5.03
CA GLY A 87 -1.28 6.68 4.55
C GLY A 87 -1.84 5.67 5.55
N ALA A 88 -1.58 5.87 6.85
CA ALA A 88 -2.14 5.02 7.90
C ALA A 88 -3.67 5.12 8.00
N GLN A 89 -4.24 6.32 7.86
CA GLN A 89 -5.69 6.52 7.80
C GLN A 89 -6.31 5.81 6.59
N ALA A 90 -5.65 5.84 5.43
CA ALA A 90 -6.11 5.08 4.27
C ALA A 90 -6.11 3.57 4.54
N LEU A 91 -5.06 3.04 5.15
CA LEU A 91 -4.95 1.61 5.51
C LEU A 91 -6.01 1.17 6.51
N ALA A 92 -6.42 2.04 7.43
CA ALA A 92 -7.52 1.77 8.35
C ALA A 92 -8.85 1.46 7.63
N GLY A 93 -9.01 1.92 6.38
CA GLY A 93 -10.15 1.61 5.53
C GLY A 93 -10.30 0.11 5.19
N LEU A 94 -9.26 -0.71 5.40
CA LEU A 94 -9.35 -2.17 5.29
C LEU A 94 -10.37 -2.79 6.25
N LYS A 95 -10.81 -2.05 7.28
CA LYS A 95 -11.88 -2.52 8.17
C LYS A 95 -13.23 -2.74 7.47
N GLU A 96 -13.43 -2.10 6.32
CA GLU A 96 -14.63 -2.25 5.49
C GLU A 96 -14.55 -3.46 4.55
N ALA A 97 -13.42 -4.19 4.52
CA ALA A 97 -13.25 -5.36 3.67
C ALA A 97 -14.08 -6.54 4.20
N GLY A 98 -15.18 -6.86 3.49
CA GLY A 98 -16.14 -7.89 3.90
C GLY A 98 -15.63 -9.33 3.85
N ALA A 99 -14.41 -9.56 3.34
CA ALA A 99 -13.80 -10.88 3.25
C ALA A 99 -12.42 -10.97 3.93
N LEU A 100 -11.94 -9.92 4.62
CA LEU A 100 -10.58 -9.89 5.16
C LEU A 100 -10.48 -10.62 6.51
N HIS A 101 -10.01 -11.87 6.51
CA HIS A 101 -9.88 -12.69 7.71
C HIS A 101 -8.51 -12.56 8.37
N THR A 102 -7.46 -12.31 7.59
CA THR A 102 -6.08 -12.16 8.08
C THR A 102 -5.43 -10.93 7.46
N LEU A 103 -4.91 -10.05 8.32
CA LEU A 103 -4.16 -8.88 7.92
C LEU A 103 -2.81 -8.87 8.64
N THR A 104 -1.73 -8.81 7.86
CA THR A 104 -0.40 -8.47 8.37
C THR A 104 0.04 -7.16 7.73
N LEU A 105 0.39 -6.19 8.57
CA LEU A 105 0.80 -4.87 8.16
C LEU A 105 2.11 -4.50 8.88
N ASP A 106 3.19 -4.43 8.10
CA ASP A 106 4.47 -3.93 8.58
C ASP A 106 4.68 -2.48 8.14
N LEU A 107 4.65 -1.58 9.12
CA LEU A 107 4.86 -0.15 8.97
C LEU A 107 6.11 0.31 9.70
N ALA A 108 7.00 -0.57 10.14
CA ALA A 108 8.15 -0.17 10.94
C ALA A 108 9.04 0.84 10.19
N GLY A 109 9.56 1.85 10.89
CA GLY A 109 10.43 2.89 10.31
C GLY A 109 9.75 3.88 9.38
N ASN A 110 8.47 4.21 9.63
CA ASN A 110 7.71 5.26 8.92
C ASN A 110 7.49 6.48 9.86
N ASN A 111 6.61 7.41 9.47
CA ASN A 111 6.22 8.57 10.29
C ASN A 111 4.70 8.60 10.52
N VAL A 112 4.12 7.45 10.85
CA VAL A 112 2.66 7.28 11.01
C VAL A 112 2.09 8.18 12.12
N GLY A 113 2.85 8.42 13.19
CA GLY A 113 2.46 9.28 14.31
C GLY A 113 1.25 8.77 15.11
N ASP A 114 0.91 9.47 16.20
CA ASP A 114 -0.15 9.06 17.13
C ASP A 114 -1.52 8.95 16.45
N SER A 115 -1.91 9.96 15.68
CA SER A 115 -3.18 9.97 14.96
C SER A 115 -3.30 8.84 13.94
N GLY A 116 -2.18 8.47 13.30
CA GLY A 116 -2.15 7.36 12.35
C GLY A 116 -2.30 6.01 13.05
N VAL A 117 -1.62 5.81 14.19
CA VAL A 117 -1.79 4.61 15.01
C VAL A 117 -3.21 4.50 15.56
N GLN A 118 -3.80 5.62 15.99
CA GLN A 118 -5.20 5.65 16.45
C GLN A 118 -6.17 5.25 15.32
N ALA A 119 -5.91 5.70 14.09
CA ALA A 119 -6.71 5.27 12.94
C ALA A 119 -6.57 3.75 12.68
N LEU A 120 -5.34 3.23 12.70
CA LEU A 120 -5.07 1.80 12.52
C LEU A 120 -5.70 0.94 13.62
N ALA A 121 -5.86 1.46 14.84
CA ALA A 121 -6.57 0.77 15.92
C ALA A 121 -8.04 0.49 15.56
N GLY A 122 -8.64 1.23 14.62
CA GLY A 122 -9.97 0.98 14.07
C GLY A 122 -10.09 -0.33 13.27
N LEU A 123 -8.97 -0.96 12.87
CA LEU A 123 -9.00 -2.26 12.20
C LEU A 123 -9.60 -3.38 13.05
N LYS A 124 -9.63 -3.21 14.38
CA LYS A 124 -10.31 -4.12 15.31
C LYS A 124 -11.84 -4.19 15.10
N GLU A 125 -12.42 -3.19 14.43
CA GLU A 125 -13.86 -3.13 14.14
C GLU A 125 -14.23 -3.89 12.86
N ALA A 126 -13.24 -4.44 12.14
CA ALA A 126 -13.47 -5.24 10.95
C ALA A 126 -14.29 -6.49 11.29
N ALA A 127 -15.48 -6.61 10.68
CA ALA A 127 -16.48 -7.60 11.08
C ALA A 127 -16.02 -9.07 10.94
N VAL A 128 -15.09 -9.34 10.03
CA VAL A 128 -14.64 -10.70 9.68
C VAL A 128 -13.16 -10.94 9.97
N LEU A 129 -12.44 -9.94 10.52
CA LEU A 129 -11.01 -10.05 10.78
C LEU A 129 -10.75 -10.92 12.01
N GLN A 130 -10.02 -12.00 11.81
CA GLN A 130 -9.68 -12.96 12.87
C GLN A 130 -8.24 -12.77 13.37
N THR A 131 -7.33 -12.41 12.46
CA THR A 131 -5.91 -12.24 12.76
C THR A 131 -5.44 -10.88 12.28
N LEU A 132 -4.90 -10.09 13.20
CA LEU A 132 -4.24 -8.81 12.93
C LEU A 132 -2.81 -8.83 13.49
N SER A 133 -1.82 -8.72 12.60
CA SER A 133 -0.41 -8.53 12.96
C SER A 133 0.02 -7.14 12.51
N LEU A 134 0.42 -6.28 13.45
CA LEU A 134 0.76 -4.89 13.18
C LEU A 134 2.15 -4.55 13.76
N TYR A 135 3.08 -4.14 12.89
CA TYR A 135 4.43 -3.74 13.27
C TYR A 135 4.60 -2.23 13.11
N LEU A 136 4.84 -1.53 14.22
CA LEU A 136 4.89 -0.06 14.28
C LEU A 136 6.19 0.50 14.84
N ALA A 137 7.24 -0.32 14.99
CA ALA A 137 8.51 0.14 15.54
C ALA A 137 9.05 1.36 14.76
N GLY A 138 9.50 2.41 15.46
CA GLY A 138 10.07 3.60 14.82
C GLY A 138 9.08 4.45 14.02
N ASN A 139 7.85 4.64 14.50
CA ASN A 139 6.80 5.45 13.86
C ASN A 139 6.54 6.83 14.49
N ASN A 140 7.48 7.32 15.31
CA ASN A 140 7.34 8.58 16.05
C ASN A 140 6.02 8.68 16.84
N VAL A 141 5.73 7.65 17.63
CA VAL A 141 4.52 7.51 18.46
C VAL A 141 4.87 7.87 19.90
N GLY A 142 4.07 8.70 20.57
CA GLY A 142 4.30 9.15 21.94
C GLY A 142 5.24 10.36 22.05
N GLY A 143 5.38 11.14 20.98
CA GLY A 143 6.04 12.44 21.02
C GLY A 143 5.15 13.47 21.72
N SER A 144 5.32 13.62 23.03
CA SER A 144 4.71 14.68 23.85
C SER A 144 5.35 16.04 23.60
#